data_AF-A0A5R8WQX1-F1
#
_entry.id   AF-A0A5R8WQX1-F1
#
_cell.length_a   1.000
_cell.length_b   1.000
_cell.length_c   1.000
_cell.angle_alpha   90.00
_cell.angle_beta   90.00
_cell.angle_gamma   90.00
#
_symmetry.space_group_name_H-M   'P 1'
#
loop_
_entity.id
_entity.type
_entity.pdbx_description
1 polymer ?
#
loop_
_entity_poly.entity_id
_entity_poly.type
_entity_poly.pdbx_seq_one_letter_code
_entity_poly.pdbx_strand_id
1 'polypeptide(L)'
;MIARLICLKPTWGRVAALLLLSLGLALPAAAQKRLVRVTGSVSERQTRKPVPGATIINLSTRRGVVADEQGDFDIRVNSTDTLEFRAVGFQAYRMPMGNTGLSQLIVQVKLERASVQLTGVTIREGRPDDQTISRALRNVRRQAPPPNAVKRAPRPQPLFPVDSTAPKVPVATLQNPISLLYDQFSREGAQRRKLEEIQEEKRIEAEIARRRAYNRYFRINKGYEVKQDSTRRPVTAPWQLPSSQPSVPVQPVQPPAGALAPKP
;
A
#
# COMPACT_ATOMS: atom_id res chain seq x y z
N MET A 1 7.95 24.72 -93.02
CA MET A 1 7.48 23.91 -91.87
C MET A 1 7.56 24.80 -90.62
N ILE A 2 6.47 25.51 -90.36
CA ILE A 2 6.23 26.49 -89.27
C ILE A 2 5.37 25.71 -88.24
N ALA A 3 5.41 25.82 -86.90
CA ALA A 3 5.68 26.94 -86.03
C ALA A 3 5.98 26.44 -84.59
N ARG A 4 6.95 27.11 -83.96
CA ARG A 4 6.88 27.78 -82.65
C ARG A 4 6.30 27.03 -81.44
N LEU A 5 7.22 26.74 -80.51
CA LEU A 5 7.04 26.55 -79.08
C LEU A 5 5.90 27.41 -78.50
N ILE A 6 4.95 26.74 -77.87
CA ILE A 6 3.90 27.32 -77.05
C ILE A 6 4.53 27.73 -75.71
N CYS A 7 4.87 29.01 -75.57
CA CYS A 7 5.17 29.62 -74.28
C CYS A 7 3.89 29.65 -73.42
N LEU A 8 3.86 28.81 -72.39
CA LEU A 8 2.83 28.82 -71.35
C LEU A 8 2.90 30.17 -70.61
N LYS A 9 1.91 31.04 -70.85
CA LYS A 9 1.84 32.41 -70.33
C LYS A 9 1.70 32.42 -68.79
N PRO A 10 2.17 33.48 -68.09
CA PRO A 10 2.25 33.57 -66.61
C PRO A 10 0.89 33.75 -65.90
N THR A 11 -0.21 33.34 -66.53
CA THR A 11 -1.58 33.48 -65.99
C THR A 11 -1.88 32.44 -64.91
N TRP A 12 -1.20 31.28 -64.92
CA TRP A 12 -1.33 30.26 -63.88
C TRP A 12 -0.87 30.73 -62.50
N GLY A 13 0.17 31.57 -62.41
CA GLY A 13 0.63 32.12 -61.14
C GLY A 13 -0.42 33.02 -60.47
N ARG A 14 -1.17 33.79 -61.27
CA ARG A 14 -2.25 34.66 -60.78
C ARG A 14 -3.49 33.87 -60.36
N VAL A 15 -3.86 32.83 -61.10
CA VAL A 15 -4.96 31.94 -60.74
C VAL A 15 -4.63 31.11 -59.50
N ALA A 16 -3.41 30.57 -59.41
CA ALA A 16 -2.93 29.87 -58.23
C ALA A 16 -2.88 30.79 -57.00
N ALA A 17 -2.41 32.03 -57.15
CA ALA A 17 -2.41 33.01 -56.06
C ALA A 17 -3.83 33.38 -55.58
N LEU A 18 -4.79 33.52 -56.50
CA LEU A 18 -6.20 33.75 -56.16
C LEU A 18 -6.84 32.55 -55.44
N LEU A 19 -6.49 31.33 -55.86
CA LEU A 19 -6.98 30.08 -55.24
C LEU A 19 -6.34 29.85 -53.85
N LEU A 20 -5.07 30.24 -53.68
CA LEU A 20 -4.37 30.18 -52.40
C LEU A 20 -4.85 31.28 -51.44
N LEU A 21 -5.23 32.45 -51.96
CA LEU A 21 -5.86 33.53 -51.20
C LEU A 21 -7.30 33.17 -50.77
N SER A 22 -8.09 32.54 -51.64
CA SER A 22 -9.44 32.09 -51.29
C SER A 22 -9.42 30.94 -50.29
N LEU A 23 -8.44 30.03 -50.38
CA LEU A 23 -8.22 28.98 -49.38
C LEU A 23 -7.72 29.55 -48.04
N GLY A 24 -6.90 30.61 -48.09
CA GLY A 24 -6.47 31.36 -46.91
C GLY A 24 -7.61 32.05 -46.16
N LEU A 25 -8.61 32.57 -46.90
CA LEU A 25 -9.79 33.23 -46.33
C LEU A 25 -10.83 32.28 -45.72
N ALA A 26 -10.80 30.99 -46.07
CA ALA A 26 -11.76 29.99 -45.57
C ALA A 26 -11.39 29.40 -44.19
N LEU A 27 -10.16 29.61 -43.71
CA LEU A 27 -9.65 29.03 -42.46
C LEU A 27 -10.28 29.54 -41.14
N PRO A 28 -10.83 30.77 -40.99
CA PRO A 28 -11.36 31.21 -39.70
C PRO A 28 -12.77 30.71 -39.37
N ALA A 29 -13.44 29.96 -40.26
CA ALA A 29 -14.83 29.53 -40.04
C ALA A 29 -14.98 28.36 -39.04
N ALA A 30 -13.91 27.59 -38.78
CA ALA A 30 -13.98 26.37 -37.96
C ALA A 30 -13.76 26.59 -36.45
N ALA A 31 -13.58 27.84 -35.98
CA ALA A 31 -13.16 28.13 -34.60
C ALA A 31 -14.00 29.21 -33.89
N GLN A 32 -15.25 29.43 -34.30
CA GLN A 32 -16.15 30.35 -33.61
C GLN A 32 -16.64 29.76 -32.27
N LYS A 33 -15.78 29.80 -31.24
CA LYS A 33 -16.17 29.55 -29.85
C LYS A 33 -17.10 30.66 -29.41
N ARG A 34 -18.40 30.43 -29.54
CA ARG A 34 -19.42 31.40 -29.16
C ARG A 34 -19.48 31.50 -27.65
N LEU A 35 -19.14 32.68 -27.13
CA LEU A 35 -19.22 32.99 -25.71
C LEU A 35 -20.66 33.27 -25.31
N VAL A 36 -21.14 32.60 -24.27
CA VAL A 36 -22.48 32.69 -23.72
C VAL A 36 -22.36 33.18 -22.27
N ARG A 37 -23.14 34.21 -21.91
CA ARG A 37 -23.27 34.68 -20.53
C ARG A 37 -24.36 33.86 -19.83
N VAL A 38 -24.00 33.13 -18.80
CA VAL A 38 -24.92 32.29 -18.02
C VAL A 38 -25.12 32.95 -16.68
N THR A 39 -26.36 33.36 -16.44
CA THR A 39 -26.81 33.97 -15.19
C THR A 39 -27.87 33.07 -14.57
N GLY A 40 -28.04 33.12 -13.26
CA GLY A 40 -29.03 32.26 -12.63
C GLY A 40 -28.95 32.24 -11.13
N SER A 41 -29.80 31.41 -10.53
CA SER A 41 -29.84 31.18 -9.10
C SER A 41 -29.70 29.69 -8.75
N VAL A 42 -29.03 29.40 -7.64
CA VAL A 42 -28.83 28.06 -7.10
C VAL A 42 -29.67 27.91 -5.83
N SER A 43 -30.56 26.92 -5.83
CA SER A 43 -31.47 26.64 -4.72
C SER A 43 -31.47 25.17 -4.34
N GLU A 44 -31.92 24.85 -3.13
CA GLU A 44 -32.10 23.48 -2.68
C GLU A 44 -33.41 22.88 -3.25
N ARG A 45 -33.36 21.65 -3.76
CA ARG A 45 -34.53 20.98 -4.40
C ARG A 45 -35.72 20.80 -3.45
N GLN A 46 -35.49 20.44 -2.19
CA GLN A 46 -36.56 20.17 -1.21
C GLN A 46 -37.09 21.45 -0.57
N THR A 47 -36.21 22.26 0.01
CA THR A 47 -36.60 23.45 0.80
C THR A 47 -36.82 24.69 -0.05
N ARG A 48 -36.35 24.69 -1.31
CA ARG A 48 -36.33 25.86 -2.22
C ARG A 48 -35.55 27.06 -1.66
N LYS A 49 -34.76 26.86 -0.60
CA LYS A 49 -33.91 27.91 -0.05
C LYS A 49 -32.72 28.15 -0.97
N PRO A 50 -32.24 29.40 -1.11
CA PRO A 50 -31.02 29.68 -1.85
C PRO A 50 -29.82 28.97 -1.20
N VAL A 51 -28.87 28.55 -2.01
CA VAL A 51 -27.64 27.89 -1.54
C VAL A 51 -26.48 28.89 -1.70
N PRO A 52 -26.17 29.66 -0.65
CA PRO A 52 -25.09 30.63 -0.71
C PRO A 52 -23.73 29.92 -0.80
N GLY A 53 -22.77 30.55 -1.49
CA GLY A 53 -21.42 30.00 -1.62
C GLY A 53 -21.31 28.75 -2.50
N ALA A 54 -22.33 28.43 -3.30
CA ALA A 54 -22.22 27.40 -4.32
C ALA A 54 -21.15 27.77 -5.34
N THR A 55 -20.29 26.82 -5.72
CA THR A 55 -19.24 27.03 -6.73
C THR A 55 -19.73 26.50 -8.08
N ILE A 56 -19.66 27.34 -9.10
CA ILE A 56 -19.99 27.03 -10.49
C ILE A 56 -18.68 26.94 -11.26
N ILE A 57 -18.36 25.75 -11.78
CA ILE A 57 -17.07 25.48 -12.45
C ILE A 57 -17.34 25.07 -13.90
N ASN A 58 -16.66 25.69 -14.85
CA ASN A 58 -16.60 25.19 -16.20
C ASN A 58 -15.59 24.04 -16.29
N LEU A 59 -16.04 22.84 -16.64
CA LEU A 59 -15.18 21.65 -16.68
C LEU A 59 -14.10 21.72 -17.76
N SER A 60 -14.37 22.39 -18.88
CA SER A 60 -13.41 22.54 -19.99
C SER A 60 -12.28 23.51 -19.65
N THR A 61 -12.62 24.67 -19.07
CA THR A 61 -11.66 25.76 -18.82
C THR A 61 -11.16 25.81 -17.37
N ARG A 62 -11.78 25.04 -16.46
CA ARG A 62 -11.56 25.06 -15.01
C ARG A 62 -11.71 26.44 -14.36
N ARG A 63 -12.35 27.39 -15.05
CA ARG A 63 -12.71 28.69 -14.48
C ARG A 63 -14.02 28.54 -13.75
N GLY A 64 -14.14 29.19 -12.59
CA GLY A 64 -15.36 29.14 -11.81
C GLY A 64 -15.66 30.46 -11.12
N VAL A 65 -16.91 30.58 -10.67
CA VAL A 65 -17.47 31.71 -9.93
C VAL A 65 -18.20 31.14 -8.72
N VAL A 66 -18.23 31.90 -7.62
CA VAL A 66 -18.95 31.56 -6.41
C VAL A 66 -20.25 32.35 -6.38
N ALA A 67 -21.36 31.68 -6.04
CA ALA A 67 -22.67 32.30 -5.90
C ALA A 67 -22.73 33.19 -4.65
N ASP A 68 -23.52 34.26 -4.72
CA ASP A 68 -23.71 35.22 -3.63
C ASP A 68 -24.62 34.69 -2.49
N GLU A 69 -25.02 35.57 -1.56
CA GLU A 69 -25.88 35.21 -0.43
C GLU A 69 -27.29 34.78 -0.85
N GLN A 70 -27.78 35.31 -1.97
CA GLN A 70 -29.06 34.98 -2.59
C GLN A 70 -28.95 33.74 -3.50
N GLY A 71 -27.75 33.20 -3.69
CA GLY A 71 -27.48 32.06 -4.56
C GLY A 71 -27.38 32.43 -6.04
N ASP A 72 -27.30 33.72 -6.37
CA ASP A 72 -27.19 34.21 -7.74
C ASP A 72 -25.73 34.13 -8.24
N PHE A 73 -25.58 33.91 -9.54
CA PHE A 73 -24.28 33.80 -10.20
C PHE A 73 -24.28 34.38 -11.63
N ASP A 74 -23.09 34.77 -12.10
CA ASP A 74 -22.83 35.20 -13.48
C ASP A 74 -21.49 34.65 -13.95
N ILE A 75 -21.51 33.84 -15.02
CA ILE A 75 -20.31 33.23 -15.60
C ILE A 75 -20.38 33.26 -17.14
N ARG A 76 -19.25 33.53 -17.79
CA ARG A 76 -19.12 33.48 -19.25
C ARG A 76 -18.44 32.17 -19.66
N VAL A 77 -19.12 31.37 -20.49
CA VAL A 77 -18.64 30.05 -20.96
C VAL A 77 -18.88 29.86 -22.44
N ASN A 78 -18.22 28.90 -23.07
CA ASN A 78 -18.52 28.58 -24.47
C ASN A 78 -19.82 27.77 -24.57
N SER A 79 -20.54 27.91 -25.69
CA SER A 79 -21.80 27.18 -25.92
C SER A 79 -21.67 25.64 -25.88
N THR A 80 -20.46 25.11 -26.09
CA THR A 80 -20.15 23.68 -26.08
C THR A 80 -19.69 23.16 -24.71
N ASP A 81 -19.44 24.04 -23.73
CA ASP A 81 -18.88 23.64 -22.44
C ASP A 81 -19.92 22.99 -21.52
N THR A 82 -19.43 22.34 -20.45
CA THR A 82 -20.25 21.79 -19.36
C THR A 82 -19.95 22.53 -18.06
N LEU A 83 -21.02 22.97 -17.40
CA LEU A 83 -20.96 23.59 -16.08
C LEU A 83 -21.21 22.55 -14.99
N GLU A 84 -20.40 22.56 -13.94
CA GLU A 84 -20.58 21.78 -12.72
C GLU A 84 -20.91 22.72 -11.56
N PHE A 85 -22.02 22.45 -10.88
CA PHE A 85 -22.50 23.16 -9.71
C PHE A 85 -22.22 22.31 -8.48
N ARG A 86 -21.45 22.86 -7.52
CA ARG A 86 -21.05 22.14 -6.31
C ARG A 86 -21.20 23.03 -5.07
N ALA A 87 -21.72 22.46 -3.99
CA ALA A 87 -21.79 23.09 -2.69
C ALA A 87 -21.50 22.06 -1.59
N VAL A 88 -21.08 22.53 -0.41
CA VAL A 88 -20.83 21.66 0.74
C VAL A 88 -22.15 21.05 1.21
N GLY A 89 -22.19 19.72 1.36
CA GLY A 89 -23.41 19.00 1.77
C GLY A 89 -24.42 18.76 0.64
N PHE A 90 -24.07 19.07 -0.62
CA PHE A 90 -24.91 18.81 -1.80
C PHE A 90 -24.21 17.88 -2.80
N GLN A 91 -25.01 17.17 -3.61
CA GLN A 91 -24.51 16.41 -4.73
C GLN A 91 -24.13 17.36 -5.88
N ALA A 92 -23.01 17.07 -6.55
CA ALA A 92 -22.57 17.86 -7.70
C ALA A 92 -23.53 17.67 -8.88
N TYR A 93 -24.03 18.76 -9.43
CA TYR A 93 -24.92 18.75 -10.58
C TYR A 93 -24.18 19.24 -11.82
N ARG A 94 -24.26 18.49 -12.93
CA ARG A 94 -23.59 18.83 -14.19
C ARG A 94 -24.63 19.19 -15.25
N MET A 95 -24.44 20.35 -15.87
CA MET A 95 -25.32 20.87 -16.90
C MET A 95 -24.52 21.17 -18.18
N PRO A 96 -24.74 20.40 -19.27
CA PRO A 96 -24.17 20.74 -20.57
C PRO A 96 -24.91 21.94 -21.18
N MET A 97 -24.18 22.88 -21.80
CA MET A 97 -24.76 24.10 -22.41
C MET A 97 -25.55 23.85 -23.71
N GLY A 98 -25.45 22.64 -24.28
CA GLY A 98 -26.30 22.19 -25.39
C GLY A 98 -26.08 22.91 -26.72
N ASN A 99 -24.97 23.61 -26.92
CA ASN A 99 -24.71 24.45 -28.10
C ASN A 99 -25.84 25.45 -28.42
N THR A 100 -26.37 26.07 -27.38
CA THR A 100 -27.47 27.02 -27.53
C THR A 100 -27.02 28.23 -28.35
N GLY A 101 -27.81 28.64 -29.36
CA GLY A 101 -27.55 29.81 -30.20
C GLY A 101 -27.83 31.17 -29.53
N LEU A 102 -27.96 31.20 -28.22
CA LEU A 102 -28.26 32.39 -27.42
C LEU A 102 -26.97 32.98 -26.85
N SER A 103 -26.91 34.31 -26.78
CA SER A 103 -25.78 35.02 -26.16
C SER A 103 -25.91 35.12 -24.64
N GLN A 104 -27.13 34.97 -24.11
CA GLN A 104 -27.44 35.00 -22.69
C GLN A 104 -28.39 33.85 -22.32
N LEU A 105 -28.09 33.14 -21.23
CA LEU A 105 -28.91 32.07 -20.69
C LEU A 105 -29.21 32.34 -19.21
N ILE A 106 -30.49 32.31 -18.84
CA ILE A 106 -30.93 32.43 -17.45
C ILE A 106 -31.37 31.05 -16.96
N VAL A 107 -30.79 30.56 -15.86
CA VAL A 107 -31.02 29.20 -15.36
C VAL A 107 -31.34 29.18 -13.87
N GLN A 108 -32.25 28.32 -13.47
CA GLN A 108 -32.52 28.03 -12.06
C GLN A 108 -32.07 26.61 -11.77
N VAL A 109 -31.00 26.47 -10.99
CA VAL A 109 -30.40 25.17 -10.66
C VAL A 109 -30.87 24.73 -9.29
N LYS A 110 -31.35 23.49 -9.20
CA LYS A 110 -31.82 22.88 -7.95
C LYS A 110 -30.87 21.78 -7.52
N LEU A 111 -30.13 22.00 -6.45
CA LEU A 111 -29.20 21.01 -5.89
C LEU A 111 -29.90 20.07 -4.90
N GLU A 112 -29.47 18.81 -4.90
CA GLU A 112 -29.93 17.80 -3.95
C GLU A 112 -28.93 17.63 -2.81
N ARG A 113 -29.43 17.46 -1.58
CA ARG A 113 -28.55 17.22 -0.43
C ARG A 113 -27.84 15.89 -0.58
N ALA A 114 -26.52 15.91 -0.37
CA ALA A 114 -25.73 14.70 -0.25
C ALA A 114 -25.95 14.12 1.15
N SER A 115 -26.66 13.00 1.25
CA SER A 115 -26.68 12.18 2.46
C SER A 115 -25.58 11.13 2.35
N VAL A 116 -24.59 11.20 3.24
CA VAL A 116 -23.56 10.17 3.36
C VAL A 116 -23.93 9.32 4.56
N GLN A 117 -24.44 8.11 4.32
CA GLN A 117 -24.63 7.13 5.38
C GLN A 117 -23.27 6.53 5.72
N LEU A 118 -22.83 6.74 6.96
CA LEU A 118 -21.61 6.11 7.45
C LEU A 118 -21.93 4.66 7.81
N THR A 119 -21.15 3.72 7.24
CA THR A 119 -21.22 2.33 7.67
C THR A 119 -20.61 2.21 9.06
N GLY A 120 -21.33 1.59 10.00
CA GLY A 120 -20.81 1.34 11.34
C GLY A 120 -19.56 0.45 11.28
N VAL A 121 -18.47 0.91 11.90
CA VAL A 121 -17.26 0.11 12.07
C VAL A 121 -17.41 -0.69 13.37
N THR A 122 -17.44 -2.01 13.28
CA THR A 122 -17.44 -2.87 14.46
C THR A 122 -16.00 -3.07 14.93
N ILE A 123 -15.64 -2.43 16.04
CA ILE A 123 -14.35 -2.66 16.70
C ILE A 123 -14.48 -3.99 17.44
N ARG A 124 -13.75 -5.02 16.98
CA ARG A 124 -13.64 -6.30 17.71
C ARG A 124 -12.38 -6.24 18.57
N GLU A 125 -12.55 -6.37 19.88
CA GLU A 125 -11.44 -6.56 20.80
C GLU A 125 -10.86 -7.98 20.62
N GLY A 126 -9.56 -8.09 20.38
CA GLY A 126 -8.85 -9.37 20.27
C GLY A 126 -8.35 -9.74 18.87
N ARG A 127 -7.52 -10.80 18.80
CA ARG A 127 -7.00 -11.36 17.55
C ARG A 127 -8.13 -12.13 16.83
N PRO A 128 -8.45 -11.82 15.56
CA PRO A 128 -9.43 -12.59 14.80
C PRO A 128 -9.03 -14.07 14.68
N ASP A 129 -10.01 -14.98 14.54
CA ASP A 129 -9.73 -16.42 14.35
C ASP A 129 -8.73 -16.65 13.22
N ASP A 130 -7.82 -17.62 13.38
CA ASP A 130 -6.80 -17.95 12.37
C ASP A 130 -7.43 -18.28 10.99
N GLN A 131 -8.65 -18.84 10.98
CA GLN A 131 -9.41 -19.08 9.75
C GLN A 131 -9.84 -17.77 9.05
N THR A 132 -10.20 -16.74 9.82
CA THR A 132 -10.55 -15.43 9.27
C THR A 132 -9.32 -14.70 8.75
N ILE A 133 -8.21 -14.78 9.47
CA ILE A 133 -6.92 -14.22 9.06
C ILE A 133 -6.45 -14.87 7.76
N SER A 134 -6.45 -16.20 7.68
CA SER A 134 -6.03 -16.91 6.46
C SER A 134 -6.95 -16.66 5.25
N ARG A 135 -8.26 -16.51 5.46
CA ARG A 135 -9.20 -16.08 4.39
C ARG A 135 -8.93 -14.64 3.95
N ALA A 136 -8.72 -13.71 4.88
CA ALA A 136 -8.38 -12.33 4.56
C ALA A 136 -7.07 -12.26 3.77
N LEU A 137 -6.02 -12.95 4.23
CA LEU A 137 -4.71 -13.00 3.56
C LEU A 137 -4.76 -13.59 2.15
N ARG A 138 -5.69 -14.52 1.87
CA ARG A 138 -5.90 -15.05 0.51
C ARG A 138 -6.51 -14.02 -0.44
N ASN A 139 -7.41 -13.18 0.07
CA ASN A 139 -8.14 -12.19 -0.74
C ASN A 139 -7.42 -10.85 -0.83
N VAL A 140 -6.43 -10.59 0.03
CA VAL A 140 -5.58 -9.40 -0.09
C VAL A 140 -4.76 -9.53 -1.38
N ARG A 141 -5.18 -8.77 -2.39
CA ARG A 141 -4.45 -8.60 -3.64
C ARG A 141 -3.11 -7.93 -3.31
N ARG A 142 -2.06 -8.72 -3.16
CA ARG A 142 -0.69 -8.18 -3.17
C ARG A 142 -0.50 -7.51 -4.52
N GLN A 143 -0.25 -6.21 -4.53
CA GLN A 143 0.17 -5.54 -5.74
C GLN A 143 1.42 -6.27 -6.22
N ALA A 144 1.33 -6.90 -7.39
CA ALA A 144 2.52 -7.47 -7.99
C ALA A 144 3.52 -6.33 -8.17
N PRO A 145 4.80 -6.53 -7.82
CA PRO A 145 5.80 -5.52 -8.10
C PRO A 145 5.68 -5.14 -9.58
N PRO A 146 5.77 -3.83 -9.92
CA PRO A 146 5.64 -3.41 -11.30
C PRO A 146 6.65 -4.17 -12.17
N PRO A 147 6.32 -4.48 -13.43
CA PRO A 147 7.23 -5.23 -14.31
C PRO A 147 8.60 -4.54 -14.47
N ASN A 148 8.65 -3.23 -14.24
CA ASN A 148 9.87 -2.42 -14.15
C ASN A 148 10.47 -2.34 -12.73
N ALA A 149 10.28 -3.37 -11.90
CA ALA A 149 11.05 -3.50 -10.68
C ALA A 149 12.53 -3.60 -11.07
N VAL A 150 13.30 -2.57 -10.71
CA VAL A 150 14.74 -2.47 -10.95
C VAL A 150 15.38 -3.80 -10.58
N LYS A 151 15.81 -4.57 -11.59
CA LYS A 151 16.58 -5.79 -11.38
C LYS A 151 17.84 -5.36 -10.64
N ARG A 152 17.94 -5.71 -9.36
CA ARG A 152 19.14 -5.42 -8.57
C ARG A 152 20.32 -6.00 -9.33
N ALA A 153 21.35 -5.20 -9.57
CA ALA A 153 22.57 -5.70 -10.19
C ALA A 153 23.11 -6.86 -9.34
N PRO A 154 23.65 -7.92 -9.98
CA PRO A 154 24.35 -8.97 -9.24
C PRO A 154 25.45 -8.33 -8.39
N ARG A 155 25.76 -8.93 -7.23
CA ARG A 155 26.85 -8.43 -6.38
C ARG A 155 28.12 -8.35 -7.23
N PRO A 156 28.90 -7.25 -7.13
CA PRO A 156 30.14 -7.11 -7.88
C PRO A 156 31.05 -8.27 -7.52
N GLN A 157 31.61 -8.91 -8.55
CA GLN A 157 32.66 -9.90 -8.35
C GLN A 157 33.91 -9.16 -7.85
N PRO A 158 34.65 -9.71 -6.88
CA PRO A 158 35.89 -9.09 -6.43
C PRO A 158 36.87 -9.00 -7.61
N LEU A 159 37.59 -7.88 -7.71
CA LEU A 159 38.54 -7.62 -8.80
C LEU A 159 39.71 -8.62 -8.83
N PHE A 160 39.93 -9.28 -7.69
CA PHE A 160 40.92 -10.32 -7.50
C PHE A 160 40.20 -11.57 -7.01
N PRO A 161 40.61 -12.78 -7.45
CA PRO A 161 40.18 -14.02 -6.84
C PRO A 161 40.46 -13.94 -5.34
N VAL A 162 39.41 -13.75 -4.52
CA VAL A 162 39.54 -13.94 -3.08
C VAL A 162 39.60 -15.44 -2.92
N ASP A 163 40.79 -15.96 -2.63
CA ASP A 163 41.00 -17.35 -2.21
C ASP A 163 40.26 -17.56 -0.89
N SER A 164 38.94 -17.70 -1.00
CA SER A 164 38.00 -17.98 0.09
C SER A 164 38.08 -19.43 0.52
N THR A 165 38.97 -20.21 -0.11
CA THR A 165 39.40 -21.51 0.36
C THR A 165 40.18 -21.27 1.64
N ALA A 166 39.46 -21.10 2.75
CA ALA A 166 40.04 -21.14 4.08
C ALA A 166 40.99 -22.34 4.13
N PRO A 167 42.24 -22.17 4.59
CA PRO A 167 43.18 -23.27 4.67
C PRO A 167 42.49 -24.41 5.41
N LYS A 168 42.33 -25.55 4.72
CA LYS A 168 41.56 -26.66 5.24
C LYS A 168 42.27 -27.11 6.51
N VAL A 169 41.63 -26.88 7.66
CA VAL A 169 42.23 -27.19 8.95
C VAL A 169 42.65 -28.66 8.96
N PRO A 170 43.89 -28.97 9.41
CA PRO A 170 44.39 -30.33 9.38
C PRO A 170 43.48 -31.20 10.23
N VAL A 171 42.93 -32.25 9.62
CA VAL A 171 42.15 -33.26 10.34
C VAL A 171 43.11 -33.99 11.28
N ALA A 172 42.71 -34.19 12.53
CA ALA A 172 43.50 -34.96 13.48
C ALA A 172 43.54 -36.43 13.05
N THR A 173 44.57 -36.76 12.29
CA THR A 173 44.93 -38.13 11.93
C THR A 173 45.98 -38.62 12.93
N LEU A 174 45.91 -39.88 13.36
CA LEU A 174 46.80 -40.50 14.36
C LEU A 174 48.31 -40.37 14.07
N GLN A 175 48.69 -40.00 12.85
CA GLN A 175 50.07 -39.84 12.41
C GLN A 175 50.69 -38.47 12.76
N ASN A 176 49.91 -37.50 13.23
CA ASN A 176 50.40 -36.17 13.61
C ASN A 176 50.19 -35.92 15.12
N PRO A 177 51.22 -36.05 15.96
CA PRO A 177 51.08 -35.92 17.41
C PRO A 177 50.73 -34.49 17.86
N ILE A 178 51.12 -33.48 17.08
CA ILE A 178 50.87 -32.07 17.39
C ILE A 178 49.39 -31.70 17.22
N SER A 179 48.71 -32.23 16.20
CA SER A 179 47.28 -31.96 15.97
C SER A 179 46.39 -32.63 17.02
N LEU A 180 46.79 -33.80 17.54
CA LEU A 180 46.09 -34.46 18.65
C LEU A 180 46.19 -33.63 19.95
N LEU A 181 47.36 -33.05 20.24
CA LEU A 181 47.54 -32.11 21.35
C LEU A 181 46.74 -30.82 21.15
N TYR A 182 46.70 -30.30 19.92
CA TYR A 182 45.88 -29.13 19.57
C TYR A 182 44.39 -29.39 19.82
N ASP A 183 43.87 -30.54 19.40
CA ASP A 183 42.47 -30.90 19.63
C ASP A 183 42.15 -31.13 21.11
N GLN A 184 43.13 -31.55 21.93
CA GLN A 184 42.95 -31.75 23.36
C GLN A 184 42.97 -30.46 24.19
N PHE A 185 43.77 -29.45 23.80
CA PHE A 185 44.01 -28.26 24.62
C PHE A 185 43.60 -26.91 23.99
N SER A 186 43.26 -26.86 22.70
CA SER A 186 42.85 -25.61 22.04
C SER A 186 41.37 -25.28 22.29
N ARG A 187 41.07 -23.97 22.37
CA ARG A 187 39.70 -23.43 22.41
C ARG A 187 38.89 -23.83 21.18
N GLU A 188 39.54 -23.92 20.02
CA GLU A 188 38.89 -24.35 18.77
C GLU A 188 38.51 -25.84 18.83
N GLY A 189 39.38 -26.69 19.38
CA GLY A 189 39.09 -28.11 19.61
C GLY A 189 37.88 -28.31 20.52
N ALA A 190 37.79 -27.54 21.61
CA ALA A 190 36.64 -27.54 22.50
C ALA A 190 35.34 -27.11 21.80
N GLN A 191 35.39 -26.07 20.95
CA GLN A 191 34.23 -25.62 20.18
C GLN A 191 33.76 -26.67 19.17
N ARG A 192 34.70 -27.37 18.52
CA ARG A 192 34.38 -28.45 17.56
C ARG A 192 33.72 -29.64 18.24
N ARG A 193 34.26 -30.13 19.36
CA ARG A 193 33.64 -31.21 20.15
C ARG A 193 32.23 -30.83 20.60
N LYS A 194 32.03 -29.57 21.03
CA LYS A 194 30.71 -29.11 21.42
C LYS A 194 29.73 -29.05 20.25
N LEU A 195 30.21 -28.65 19.07
CA LEU A 195 29.41 -28.62 17.86
C LEU A 195 29.07 -30.04 17.36
N GLU A 196 30.00 -30.99 17.46
CA GLU A 196 29.78 -32.41 17.15
C GLU A 196 28.73 -33.02 18.10
N GLU A 197 28.84 -32.77 19.41
CA GLU A 197 27.83 -33.18 20.40
C GLU A 197 26.44 -32.62 20.07
N ILE A 198 26.34 -31.31 19.77
CA ILE A 198 25.07 -30.68 19.35
C ILE A 198 24.54 -31.30 18.06
N GLN A 199 25.40 -31.66 17.11
CA GLN A 199 24.99 -32.31 15.87
C GLN A 199 24.46 -33.72 16.13
N GLU A 200 25.11 -34.48 17.00
CA GLU A 200 24.66 -35.82 17.41
C GLU A 200 23.32 -35.77 18.14
N GLU A 201 23.16 -34.86 19.11
CA GLU A 201 21.89 -34.63 19.80
C GLU A 201 20.77 -34.31 18.82
N LYS A 202 21.01 -33.38 17.88
CA LYS A 202 20.03 -33.03 16.83
C LYS A 202 19.71 -34.20 15.91
N ARG A 203 20.69 -35.05 15.57
CA ARG A 203 20.47 -36.25 14.74
C ARG A 203 19.57 -37.24 15.46
N ILE A 204 19.86 -37.51 16.73
CA ILE A 204 19.06 -38.40 17.57
C ILE A 204 17.64 -37.85 17.74
N GLU A 205 17.50 -36.55 18.05
CA GLU A 205 16.20 -35.89 18.20
C GLU A 205 15.37 -35.96 16.91
N ALA A 206 15.99 -35.68 15.76
CA ALA A 206 15.34 -35.78 14.47
C ALA A 206 14.90 -37.23 14.16
N GLU A 207 15.70 -38.22 14.55
CA GLU A 207 15.36 -39.62 14.36
C GLU A 207 14.19 -40.05 15.25
N ILE A 208 14.19 -39.66 16.53
CA ILE A 208 13.08 -39.87 17.46
C ILE A 208 11.81 -39.17 16.94
N ALA A 209 11.91 -37.92 16.48
CA ALA A 209 10.80 -37.16 15.94
C ALA A 209 10.20 -37.83 14.70
N ARG A 210 11.03 -38.32 13.77
CA ARG A 210 10.59 -39.09 12.60
C ARG A 210 9.86 -40.36 13.01
N ARG A 211 10.40 -41.13 13.96
CA ARG A 211 9.77 -42.36 14.48
C ARG A 211 8.41 -42.04 15.14
N ARG A 212 8.33 -41.00 15.96
CA ARG A 212 7.07 -40.54 16.59
C ARG A 212 6.03 -40.09 15.55
N ALA A 213 6.45 -39.36 14.52
CA ALA A 213 5.57 -38.91 13.46
C ALA A 213 4.97 -40.09 12.69
N TYR A 214 5.77 -41.12 12.40
CA TYR A 214 5.29 -42.36 11.78
C TYR A 214 4.31 -43.12 12.70
N ASN A 215 4.68 -43.30 13.97
CA ASN A 215 3.89 -44.01 14.97
C ASN A 215 2.52 -43.37 15.25
N ARG A 216 2.39 -42.04 15.10
CA ARG A 216 1.12 -41.30 15.27
C ARG A 216 -0.04 -41.85 14.43
N TYR A 217 0.24 -42.50 13.29
CA TYR A 217 -0.79 -43.00 12.37
C TYR A 217 -1.34 -44.38 12.73
N PHE A 218 -0.80 -45.05 13.76
CA PHE A 218 -1.20 -46.41 14.13
C PHE A 218 -1.96 -46.46 15.46
N ARG A 219 -3.13 -47.12 15.49
CA ARG A 219 -3.98 -47.27 16.70
C ARG A 219 -3.35 -48.13 17.80
N ILE A 220 -2.43 -49.04 17.46
CA ILE A 220 -1.68 -49.87 18.42
C ILE A 220 -0.19 -49.68 18.10
N ASN A 221 0.51 -49.01 19.01
CA ASN A 221 1.86 -48.52 18.80
C ASN A 221 2.90 -49.60 19.17
N LYS A 222 3.29 -50.45 18.21
CA LYS A 222 4.31 -51.50 18.45
C LYS A 222 5.43 -51.57 17.39
N GLY A 223 5.43 -50.68 16.40
CA GLY A 223 6.30 -50.82 15.21
C GLY A 223 7.76 -50.39 15.42
N TYR A 224 8.02 -49.31 16.18
CA TYR A 224 9.35 -48.68 16.23
C TYR A 224 9.77 -48.19 17.63
N GLU A 225 9.13 -48.69 18.70
CA GLU A 225 9.50 -48.28 20.06
C GLU A 225 10.74 -49.05 20.54
N VAL A 226 11.85 -48.34 20.79
CA VAL A 226 13.02 -48.91 21.46
C VAL A 226 12.81 -48.74 22.96
N LYS A 227 12.93 -49.83 23.74
CA LYS A 227 12.68 -49.87 25.20
C LYS A 227 13.43 -48.81 26.02
N GLN A 228 14.48 -48.19 25.47
CA GLN A 228 15.34 -47.21 26.14
C GLN A 228 14.88 -45.74 25.98
N ASP A 229 13.97 -45.42 25.04
CA ASP A 229 13.56 -44.03 24.72
C ASP A 229 12.73 -43.36 25.84
N SER A 230 12.12 -44.13 26.74
CA SER A 230 11.35 -43.63 27.89
C SER A 230 12.22 -43.13 29.05
N THR A 231 13.53 -43.39 29.02
CA THR A 231 14.43 -43.19 30.18
C THR A 231 15.17 -41.85 30.17
N ARG A 232 15.21 -41.12 29.03
CA ARG A 232 15.84 -39.80 28.97
C ARG A 232 14.86 -38.73 29.46
N ARG A 233 15.06 -38.24 30.69
CA ARG A 233 14.35 -37.06 31.20
C ARG A 233 14.61 -35.86 30.27
N PRO A 234 13.61 -35.02 29.93
CA PRO A 234 13.87 -33.80 29.20
C PRO A 234 14.84 -32.94 30.01
N VAL A 235 15.84 -32.36 29.34
CA VAL A 235 16.72 -31.35 29.93
C VAL A 235 15.82 -30.22 30.41
N THR A 236 15.59 -30.17 31.71
CA THR A 236 14.95 -29.04 32.36
C THR A 236 15.92 -27.88 32.18
N ALA A 237 15.47 -26.78 31.60
CA ALA A 237 16.30 -25.60 31.36
C ALA A 237 17.01 -25.20 32.67
N PRO A 238 18.35 -25.06 32.70
CA PRO A 238 18.98 -24.51 33.88
C PRO A 238 18.72 -23.00 33.87
N TRP A 239 18.15 -22.52 34.97
CA TRP A 239 18.60 -21.39 35.79
C TRP A 239 17.37 -20.82 36.55
N GLN A 240 17.24 -21.20 37.82
CA GLN A 240 16.69 -20.27 38.79
C GLN A 240 17.70 -19.13 38.92
N LEU A 241 17.28 -17.91 38.60
CA LEU A 241 17.97 -16.69 39.06
C LEU A 241 17.89 -16.67 40.59
N PRO A 242 18.99 -16.44 41.33
CA PRO A 242 18.89 -16.22 42.76
C PRO A 242 18.11 -14.92 42.99
N SER A 243 16.89 -15.05 43.54
CA SER A 243 16.09 -13.91 43.98
C SER A 243 16.71 -13.31 45.24
N SER A 244 17.76 -12.52 45.07
CA SER A 244 18.16 -11.54 46.08
C SER A 244 17.35 -10.26 45.88
N GLN A 245 16.08 -10.29 46.32
CA GLN A 245 15.38 -9.04 46.61
C GLN A 245 16.08 -8.38 47.81
N PRO A 246 16.45 -7.09 47.76
CA PRO A 246 16.87 -6.39 48.96
C PRO A 246 15.68 -6.36 49.93
N SER A 247 15.93 -6.74 51.19
CA SER A 247 14.95 -6.74 52.28
C SER A 247 14.32 -5.36 52.41
N VAL A 248 13.06 -5.24 52.00
CA VAL A 248 12.24 -4.08 52.35
C VAL A 248 11.94 -4.18 53.85
N PRO A 249 12.28 -3.19 54.68
CA PRO A 249 11.93 -3.21 56.08
C PRO A 249 10.41 -3.19 56.22
N VAL A 250 9.87 -4.24 56.86
CA VAL A 250 8.46 -4.33 57.22
C VAL A 250 8.16 -3.19 58.19
N GLN A 251 7.40 -2.18 57.75
CA GLN A 251 6.83 -1.20 58.66
C GLN A 251 5.76 -1.89 59.51
N PRO A 252 5.73 -1.66 60.84
CA PRO A 252 4.68 -2.23 61.67
C PRO A 252 3.33 -1.64 61.25
N VAL A 253 2.39 -2.53 60.93
CA VAL A 253 1.01 -2.21 60.59
C VAL A 253 0.37 -1.54 61.80
N GLN A 254 0.06 -0.24 61.70
CA GLN A 254 -0.82 0.40 62.66
C GLN A 254 -2.24 -0.14 62.49
N PRO A 255 -2.91 -0.58 63.56
CA PRO A 255 -4.30 -0.99 63.48
C PRO A 255 -5.19 0.21 63.13
N PRO A 256 -6.26 0.01 62.35
CA PRO A 256 -7.17 1.08 61.95
C PRO A 256 -7.80 1.75 63.18
N ALA A 257 -7.78 3.08 63.20
CA ALA A 257 -8.43 3.91 64.21
C ALA A 257 -9.93 3.58 64.25
N GLY A 258 -10.39 2.89 65.30
CA GLY A 258 -11.82 2.61 65.46
C GLY A 258 -12.22 1.41 66.31
N ALA A 259 -11.31 0.70 66.98
CA ALA A 259 -11.67 -0.36 67.92
C ALA A 259 -11.75 0.19 69.36
N LEU A 260 -12.94 0.63 69.75
CA LEU A 260 -13.32 0.88 71.15
C LEU A 260 -13.23 -0.42 71.95
N ALA A 261 -12.34 -0.45 72.94
CA ALA A 261 -12.32 -1.51 73.95
C ALA A 261 -13.40 -1.24 75.01
N PRO A 262 -14.20 -2.24 75.44
CA PRO A 262 -14.99 -2.14 76.66
C PRO A 262 -14.13 -2.42 77.91
N LYS A 263 -14.23 -1.53 78.91
CA LYS A 263 -13.84 -1.73 80.33
C LYS A 263 -14.64 -2.90 80.93
N PRO A 264 -14.22 -3.60 82.00
CA PRO A 264 -13.39 -3.15 83.14
C PRO A 264 -11.98 -3.73 83.24
#